data_AF-A0A6C0HGY4-F1
#
_entry.id   AF-A0A6C0HGY4-F1
#
_cell.length_a   1.000
_cell.length_b   1.000
_cell.length_c   1.000
_cell.angle_alpha   90.00
_cell.angle_beta   90.00
_cell.angle_gamma   90.00
#
_symmetry.space_group_name_H-M   'P 1'
#
loop_
_entity.id
_entity.type
_entity.pdbx_description
1 polymer ?
#
loop_
_entity_poly.entity_id
_entity_poly.type
_entity_poly.pdbx_seq_one_letter_code
_entity_poly.pdbx_strand_id
1 'polypeptide(L)'
;MKKKDWGNATWYLFHTLAEKLKPEFKSELPMLFSFIEAICNNLPCPTCQAHAKLAMSRANRPAITASQDNLKAYLWSFHNSVNKRIGLPEFTQDSLSMYKRANTGNIIQNFINIMNENMRNEKALLNSFHRQLFVKNFIQYINANRNKYAN
;
A
#
# COMPACT_ATOMS: atom_id res chain seq x y z
N MET A 1 12.87 -9.97 -9.80
CA MET A 1 11.40 -9.88 -9.66
C MET A 1 10.84 -8.90 -10.69
N LYS A 2 9.67 -9.19 -11.29
CA LYS A 2 9.08 -8.30 -12.30
C LYS A 2 8.32 -7.15 -11.62
N LYS A 3 8.18 -6.02 -12.31
CA LYS A 3 7.43 -4.84 -11.82
C LYS A 3 5.99 -5.16 -11.42
N LYS A 4 5.37 -6.09 -12.16
CA LYS A 4 3.99 -6.55 -11.92
C LYS A 4 3.86 -7.27 -10.58
N ASP A 5 4.84 -8.08 -10.18
CA ASP A 5 4.73 -8.93 -9.00
C ASP A 5 4.64 -8.08 -7.72
N TRP A 6 5.57 -7.15 -7.53
CA TRP A 6 5.53 -6.23 -6.40
C TRP A 6 4.44 -5.18 -6.52
N GLY A 7 4.14 -4.70 -7.75
CA GLY A 7 3.06 -3.75 -7.97
C GLY A 7 1.72 -4.31 -7.52
N ASN A 8 1.42 -5.54 -7.92
CA ASN A 8 0.19 -6.24 -7.52
C ASN A 8 0.14 -6.45 -6.00
N ALA A 9 1.22 -6.90 -5.38
CA ALA A 9 1.27 -7.10 -3.94
C ALA A 9 1.05 -5.81 -3.15
N THR A 10 1.66 -4.70 -3.58
CA THR A 10 1.49 -3.37 -2.96
C THR A 10 0.05 -2.89 -3.04
N TRP A 11 -0.58 -2.94 -4.23
CA TRP A 11 -1.97 -2.52 -4.37
C TRP A 11 -2.92 -3.40 -3.56
N TYR A 12 -2.69 -4.72 -3.57
CA TYR A 12 -3.51 -5.65 -2.83
C TYR A 12 -3.42 -5.41 -1.32
N LEU A 13 -2.22 -5.09 -0.81
CA LEU A 13 -2.01 -4.66 0.56
C LEU A 13 -2.78 -3.38 0.89
N PHE A 14 -2.62 -2.31 0.08
CA PHE A 14 -3.26 -1.01 0.33
C PHE A 14 -4.77 -1.14 0.49
N HIS A 15 -5.41 -1.77 -0.48
CA HIS A 15 -6.86 -1.93 -0.48
C HIS A 15 -7.32 -2.89 0.63
N THR A 16 -6.57 -3.96 0.92
CA THR A 16 -6.91 -4.89 2.01
C THR A 16 -6.84 -4.19 3.37
N LEU A 17 -5.77 -3.44 3.67
CA LEU A 17 -5.66 -2.73 4.95
C LEU A 17 -6.74 -1.66 5.10
N ALA A 18 -7.03 -0.92 4.04
CA ALA A 18 -8.11 0.06 4.03
C ALA A 18 -9.48 -0.58 4.22
N GLU A 19 -9.75 -1.75 3.64
CA GLU A 19 -11.01 -2.49 3.81
C GLU A 19 -11.15 -3.12 5.20
N LYS A 20 -10.06 -3.69 5.72
CA LYS A 20 -10.08 -4.58 6.88
C LYS A 20 -9.85 -3.88 8.21
N LEU A 21 -9.50 -2.60 8.21
CA LEU A 21 -9.45 -1.81 9.46
C LEU A 21 -10.82 -1.89 10.15
N LYS A 22 -10.85 -2.37 11.40
CA LYS A 22 -12.12 -2.54 12.10
C LYS A 22 -12.70 -1.17 12.50
N PRO A 23 -14.04 -1.01 12.52
CA PRO A 23 -14.68 0.29 12.77
C PRO A 23 -14.26 0.97 14.09
N GLU A 24 -14.00 0.20 15.14
CA GLU A 24 -13.56 0.69 16.44
C GLU A 24 -12.15 1.34 16.41
N PHE A 25 -11.36 1.07 15.37
CA PHE A 25 -10.02 1.65 15.17
C PHE A 25 -10.00 2.74 14.09
N LYS A 26 -11.13 3.40 13.80
CA LYS A 26 -11.19 4.49 12.79
C LYS A 26 -10.20 5.63 13.04
N SER A 27 -9.80 5.88 14.29
CA SER A 27 -8.79 6.89 14.64
C SER A 27 -7.40 6.60 14.07
N GLU A 28 -7.17 5.38 13.56
CA GLU A 28 -5.90 4.93 12.99
C GLU A 28 -5.76 5.28 11.50
N LEU A 29 -6.81 5.79 10.84
CA LEU A 29 -6.78 6.14 9.42
C LEU A 29 -5.61 7.09 9.07
N PRO A 30 -5.29 8.13 9.85
CA PRO A 30 -4.12 8.97 9.58
C PRO A 30 -2.80 8.21 9.62
N MET A 31 -2.66 7.28 10.58
CA MET A 31 -1.47 6.45 10.72
C MET A 31 -1.37 5.46 9.55
N LEU A 32 -2.46 4.79 9.18
CA LEU A 32 -2.51 3.91 8.02
C LEU A 32 -2.15 4.65 6.72
N PHE A 33 -2.64 5.87 6.55
CA PHE A 33 -2.28 6.70 5.39
C PHE A 33 -0.78 7.06 5.38
N SER A 34 -0.19 7.39 6.53
CA SER A 34 1.27 7.58 6.63
C SER A 34 2.07 6.33 6.25
N PHE A 35 1.56 5.13 6.55
CA PHE A 35 2.20 3.88 6.09
C PHE A 35 2.11 3.70 4.57
N ILE A 36 0.96 4.01 3.97
CA ILE A 36 0.79 3.98 2.51
C ILE A 36 1.77 4.95 1.84
N GLU A 37 1.91 6.16 2.38
CA GLU A 37 2.88 7.14 1.90
C GLU A 37 4.33 6.65 2.08
N ALA A 38 4.67 6.04 3.22
CA ALA A 38 6.00 5.46 3.45
C ALA A 38 6.32 4.34 2.44
N ILE A 39 5.34 3.50 2.07
CA ILE A 39 5.48 2.50 1.01
C ILE A 39 5.72 3.18 -0.34
N CYS A 40 4.94 4.21 -0.68
CA CYS A 40 5.12 5.01 -1.90
C CYS A 40 6.53 5.62 -1.99
N ASN A 41 7.07 6.04 -0.85
CA ASN A 41 8.42 6.59 -0.71
C ASN A 41 9.53 5.55 -0.82
N ASN A 42 9.22 4.25 -0.82
CA ASN A 42 10.21 3.18 -0.85
C ASN A 42 9.98 2.18 -1.99
N LEU A 43 9.15 2.53 -2.99
CA LEU A 43 8.85 1.64 -4.11
C LEU A 43 10.12 1.20 -4.87
N PRO A 44 10.19 -0.07 -5.33
CA PRO A 44 11.30 -0.65 -6.08
C PRO A 44 11.78 0.12 -7.32
N CYS A 45 10.87 0.83 -7.98
CA CYS A 45 11.13 1.54 -9.24
C CYS A 45 11.20 3.05 -9.01
N PRO A 46 12.32 3.72 -9.35
CA PRO A 46 12.50 5.17 -9.17
C PRO A 46 11.40 6.01 -9.85
N THR A 47 11.02 5.66 -11.09
CA THR A 47 9.95 6.35 -11.80
C THR A 47 8.59 6.16 -11.13
N CYS A 48 8.32 4.97 -10.57
CA CYS A 48 7.06 4.74 -9.84
C CYS A 48 7.05 5.50 -8.51
N GLN A 49 8.17 5.51 -7.81
CA GLN A 49 8.37 6.25 -6.57
C GLN A 49 8.17 7.76 -6.79
N ALA A 50 8.75 8.33 -7.85
CA ALA A 50 8.58 9.75 -8.18
C ALA A 50 7.11 10.12 -8.44
N HIS A 51 6.41 9.32 -9.26
CA HIS A 51 4.98 9.54 -9.51
C HIS A 51 4.13 9.36 -8.25
N ALA A 52 4.42 8.35 -7.43
CA ALA A 52 3.69 8.10 -6.19
C ALA A 52 3.92 9.23 -5.17
N LYS A 53 5.15 9.71 -5.03
CA LYS A 53 5.50 10.89 -4.21
C LYS A 53 4.69 12.12 -4.60
N LEU A 54 4.58 12.40 -5.89
CA LEU A 54 3.79 13.53 -6.38
C LEU A 54 2.29 13.34 -6.11
N ALA A 55 1.77 12.12 -6.21
CA ALA A 55 0.38 11.82 -5.86
C ALA A 55 0.11 11.99 -4.35
N MET A 56 1.04 11.57 -3.49
CA MET A 56 0.95 11.75 -2.04
C MET A 56 1.05 13.22 -1.63
N SER A 57 1.94 14.01 -2.25
CA SER A 57 2.10 15.44 -1.91
C SER A 57 0.89 16.30 -2.28
N ARG A 58 0.09 15.86 -3.25
CA ARG A 58 -1.16 16.51 -3.67
C ARG A 58 -2.39 16.00 -2.90
N ALA A 59 -2.22 15.00 -2.06
CA ALA A 59 -3.33 14.37 -1.36
C ALA A 59 -3.87 15.28 -0.26
N ASN A 60 -5.19 15.52 -0.24
CA ASN A 60 -5.86 16.20 0.87
C ASN A 60 -6.00 15.22 2.05
N ARG A 61 -4.92 15.08 2.83
CA ARG A 61 -4.85 14.10 3.93
C ARG A 61 -6.03 14.21 4.91
N PRO A 62 -6.41 15.40 5.46
CA PRO A 62 -7.55 15.51 6.36
C PRO A 62 -8.85 14.94 5.78
N ALA A 63 -9.14 15.22 4.50
CA ALA A 63 -10.33 14.70 3.84
C ALA A 63 -10.26 13.18 3.62
N ILE A 64 -9.11 12.66 3.21
CA ILE A 64 -8.90 11.24 2.94
C ILE A 64 -9.05 10.41 4.22
N THR A 65 -8.51 10.91 5.34
CA THR A 65 -8.49 10.17 6.60
C THR A 65 -9.72 10.41 7.48
N ALA A 66 -10.70 11.17 7.00
CA ALA A 66 -11.94 11.45 7.73
C ALA A 66 -12.84 10.21 7.86
N SER A 67 -12.74 9.26 6.92
CA SER A 67 -13.50 8.01 6.96
C SER A 67 -12.78 6.89 6.22
N GLN A 68 -13.16 5.65 6.51
CA GLN A 68 -12.64 4.49 5.80
C GLN A 68 -13.01 4.54 4.31
N ASP A 69 -14.23 4.98 3.99
CA ASP A 69 -14.72 5.08 2.61
C ASP A 69 -13.94 6.13 1.81
N ASN A 70 -13.57 7.26 2.44
CA ASN A 70 -12.73 8.28 1.79
C ASN A 70 -11.34 7.73 1.46
N LEU A 71 -10.75 6.94 2.37
CA LEU A 71 -9.47 6.27 2.11
C LEU A 71 -9.59 5.25 0.95
N LYS A 72 -10.64 4.43 0.95
CA LYS A 72 -10.90 3.45 -0.13
C LYS A 72 -11.10 4.15 -1.48
N ALA A 73 -11.88 5.23 -1.50
CA ALA A 73 -12.14 6.03 -2.70
C ALA A 73 -10.87 6.69 -3.24
N TYR A 74 -10.03 7.25 -2.35
CA TYR A 74 -8.74 7.80 -2.73
C TYR A 74 -7.83 6.74 -3.35
N LEU A 75 -7.68 5.58 -2.69
CA LEU A 75 -6.84 4.48 -3.20
C LEU A 75 -7.34 3.96 -4.55
N TRP A 76 -8.65 3.84 -4.73
CA TRP A 76 -9.27 3.45 -6.00
C TRP A 76 -8.95 4.45 -7.12
N SER A 77 -9.18 5.74 -6.88
CA SER A 77 -8.86 6.81 -7.84
C SER A 77 -7.36 6.85 -8.16
N PHE A 78 -6.52 6.72 -7.14
CA PHE A 78 -5.07 6.68 -7.32
C PHE A 78 -4.64 5.48 -8.18
N HIS A 79 -5.16 4.29 -7.91
CA HIS A 79 -4.87 3.09 -8.72
C HIS A 79 -5.32 3.26 -10.17
N ASN A 80 -6.54 3.75 -10.42
CA ASN A 80 -7.02 4.01 -11.78
C ASN A 80 -6.20 5.08 -12.51
N SER A 81 -5.73 6.11 -11.81
CA SER A 81 -4.80 7.09 -12.40
C SER A 81 -3.49 6.44 -12.87
N VAL A 82 -3.02 5.40 -12.17
CA VAL A 82 -1.86 4.62 -12.59
C VAL A 82 -2.22 3.75 -13.79
N ASN A 83 -3.33 3.02 -13.75
CA ASN A 83 -3.78 2.15 -14.85
C ASN A 83 -3.93 2.94 -16.16
N LYS A 84 -4.63 4.08 -16.11
CA LYS A 84 -4.79 4.98 -17.25
C LYS A 84 -3.44 5.41 -17.83
N ARG A 85 -2.49 5.80 -16.98
CA ARG A 85 -1.14 6.22 -17.40
C ARG A 85 -0.36 5.11 -18.10
N ILE A 86 -0.56 3.85 -17.71
CA ILE A 86 0.17 2.71 -18.28
C ILE A 86 -0.66 1.91 -19.29
N GLY A 87 -1.83 2.41 -19.71
CA GLY A 87 -2.68 1.78 -20.71
C GLY A 87 -3.39 0.51 -20.25
N LEU A 88 -3.63 0.35 -18.94
CA LEU A 88 -4.40 -0.76 -18.40
C LEU A 88 -5.88 -0.36 -18.17
N PRO A 89 -6.81 -1.34 -18.18
CA PRO A 89 -8.20 -1.09 -17.83
C PRO A 89 -8.37 -0.47 -16.44
N GLU A 90 -9.35 0.42 -16.31
CA GLU A 90 -9.75 0.99 -15.03
C GLU A 90 -10.61 -0.01 -14.23
N PHE A 91 -10.44 -0.04 -12.91
CA PHE A 91 -11.28 -0.80 -12.00
C PHE A 91 -12.58 -0.05 -11.72
N THR A 92 -13.68 -0.80 -11.63
CA THR A 92 -14.95 -0.28 -11.11
C THR A 92 -14.92 -0.25 -9.58
N GLN A 93 -15.81 0.53 -8.96
CA GLN A 93 -15.93 0.51 -7.49
C GLN A 93 -16.43 -0.84 -6.98
N ASP A 94 -17.28 -1.55 -7.73
CA ASP A 94 -17.76 -2.89 -7.37
C ASP A 94 -16.63 -3.91 -7.25
N SER A 95 -15.54 -3.70 -8.00
CA SER A 95 -14.33 -4.53 -7.90
C SER A 95 -13.68 -4.47 -6.51
N LEU A 96 -13.92 -3.42 -5.71
CA LEU A 96 -13.41 -3.30 -4.34
C LEU A 96 -13.99 -4.38 -3.41
N SER A 97 -15.15 -4.97 -3.75
CA SER A 97 -15.74 -6.08 -2.98
C SER A 97 -14.81 -7.29 -2.83
N MET A 98 -13.84 -7.47 -3.74
CA MET A 98 -12.85 -8.55 -3.65
C MET A 98 -12.01 -8.47 -2.36
N TYR A 99 -11.77 -7.27 -1.84
CA TYR A 99 -10.95 -7.05 -0.64
C TYR A 99 -11.67 -7.47 0.65
N LYS A 100 -13.00 -7.55 0.64
CA LYS A 100 -13.79 -8.07 1.78
C LYS A 100 -13.45 -9.52 2.10
N ARG A 101 -13.12 -10.30 1.07
CA ARG A 101 -12.78 -11.73 1.16
C ARG A 101 -11.27 -12.00 1.29
N ALA A 102 -10.44 -10.97 1.24
CA ALA A 102 -9.00 -11.13 1.36
C ALA A 102 -8.63 -11.59 2.77
N ASN A 103 -7.70 -12.54 2.90
CA ASN A 103 -7.12 -12.92 4.18
C ASN A 103 -5.98 -11.96 4.52
N THR A 104 -6.21 -11.07 5.48
CA THR A 104 -5.27 -9.98 5.82
C THR A 104 -3.87 -10.49 6.15
N GLY A 105 -3.76 -11.59 6.90
CA GLY A 105 -2.48 -12.19 7.26
C GLY A 105 -1.68 -12.64 6.04
N ASN A 106 -2.34 -13.35 5.12
CA ASN A 106 -1.72 -13.82 3.88
C ASN A 106 -1.28 -12.66 2.98
N ILE A 107 -2.08 -11.59 2.90
CA ILE A 107 -1.74 -10.43 2.06
C ILE A 107 -0.50 -9.71 2.59
N ILE A 108 -0.45 -9.51 3.91
CA ILE A 108 0.71 -8.89 4.56
C ILE A 108 1.96 -9.75 4.37
N GLN A 109 1.86 -11.07 4.60
CA GLN A 109 3.00 -11.97 4.45
C GLN A 109 3.51 -12.00 3.00
N ASN A 110 2.60 -12.02 2.02
CA ASN A 110 2.95 -11.97 0.60
C ASN A 110 3.71 -10.68 0.26
N PHE A 111 3.24 -9.52 0.73
CA PHE A 111 3.93 -8.25 0.53
C PHE A 111 5.35 -8.25 1.12
N ILE A 112 5.50 -8.74 2.36
CA ILE A 112 6.80 -8.82 3.04
C ILE A 112 7.77 -9.70 2.26
N ASN A 113 7.33 -10.89 1.81
CA ASN A 113 8.17 -11.82 1.05
C ASN A 113 8.67 -11.19 -0.26
N ILE A 114 7.75 -10.61 -1.03
CA ILE A 114 8.03 -9.93 -2.31
C ILE A 114 9.01 -8.78 -2.13
N MET A 115 8.81 -7.93 -1.12
CA MET A 115 9.70 -6.81 -0.86
C MET A 115 11.10 -7.27 -0.41
N ASN A 116 11.19 -8.35 0.36
CA ASN A 116 12.46 -8.97 0.76
C ASN A 116 13.23 -9.58 -0.42
N GLU A 117 12.54 -10.28 -1.33
CA GLU A 117 13.15 -10.83 -2.54
C GLU A 117 13.69 -9.75 -3.48
N ASN A 118 13.03 -8.59 -3.54
CA ASN A 118 13.53 -7.48 -4.34
C ASN A 118 14.91 -7.01 -3.88
N MET A 119 15.09 -6.91 -2.56
CA MET A 119 16.30 -6.35 -1.96
C MET A 119 17.53 -7.22 -2.20
N ARG A 120 17.36 -8.54 -2.30
CA ARG A 120 18.44 -9.48 -2.65
C ARG A 120 19.00 -9.25 -4.06
N ASN A 121 18.21 -8.66 -4.95
CA ASN A 121 18.56 -8.44 -6.35
C ASN A 121 19.01 -6.99 -6.64
N GLU A 122 19.02 -6.12 -5.63
CA GLU A 122 19.32 -4.70 -5.80
C GLU A 122 20.83 -4.45 -5.71
N LYS A 123 21.43 -4.01 -6.83
CA LYS A 123 22.87 -3.73 -6.91
C LYS A 123 23.31 -2.44 -6.19
N ALA A 124 22.36 -1.55 -5.86
CA ALA A 124 22.62 -0.27 -5.22
C ALA A 124 22.45 -0.37 -3.69
N LEU A 125 23.58 -0.32 -2.97
CA LEU A 125 23.64 -0.52 -1.51
C LEU A 125 22.79 0.46 -0.69
N LEU A 126 22.79 1.75 -1.05
CA LEU A 126 22.02 2.76 -0.30
C LEU A 126 20.50 2.56 -0.45
N ASN A 127 20.04 2.26 -1.67
CA ASN A 127 18.62 2.04 -1.93
C ASN A 127 18.12 0.77 -1.25
N SER A 128 18.95 -0.29 -1.22
CA SER A 128 18.61 -1.52 -0.52
C SER A 128 18.55 -1.31 1.00
N PHE A 129 19.45 -0.50 1.58
CA PHE A 129 19.42 -0.18 3.02
C PHE A 129 18.13 0.56 3.44
N HIS A 130 17.75 1.63 2.73
CA HIS A 130 16.51 2.37 3.05
C HIS A 130 15.27 1.48 2.97
N ARG A 131 15.22 0.57 1.99
CA ARG A 131 14.13 -0.38 1.84
C ARG A 131 14.12 -1.44 2.92
N GLN A 132 15.28 -1.93 3.34
CA GLN A 132 15.40 -2.87 4.47
C GLN A 132 14.86 -2.25 5.75
N LEU A 133 15.27 -1.01 6.04
CA LEU A 133 14.77 -0.26 7.20
C LEU A 133 13.25 -0.05 7.10
N PHE A 134 12.74 0.32 5.92
CA PHE A 134 11.31 0.45 5.69
C PHE A 134 10.55 -0.85 5.96
N VAL A 135 10.98 -1.99 5.39
CA VAL A 135 10.31 -3.28 5.58
C VAL A 135 10.34 -3.69 7.05
N LYS A 136 11.47 -3.47 7.75
CA LYS A 136 11.57 -3.71 9.20
C LYS A 136 10.55 -2.90 9.99
N ASN A 137 10.45 -1.59 9.71
CA ASN A 137 9.50 -0.71 10.39
C ASN A 137 8.04 -1.11 10.07
N PHE A 138 7.76 -1.52 8.83
CA PHE A 138 6.46 -2.04 8.44
C PHE A 138 6.09 -3.31 9.20
N ILE A 139 7.01 -4.27 9.34
CA ILE A 139 6.80 -5.50 10.11
C ILE A 139 6.51 -5.18 11.58
N GLN A 140 7.27 -4.26 12.18
CA GLN A 140 7.04 -3.82 13.56
C GLN A 140 5.64 -3.21 13.74
N TYR A 141 5.23 -2.35 12.81
CA TYR A 141 3.88 -1.80 12.82
C TYR A 141 2.82 -2.88 12.75
N ILE A 142 2.89 -3.79 11.76
CA ILE A 142 1.90 -4.86 11.63
C ILE A 142 1.83 -5.71 12.90
N ASN A 143 2.96 -6.10 13.46
CA ASN A 143 2.98 -6.95 14.66
C ASN A 143 2.33 -6.27 15.86
N ALA A 144 2.55 -4.97 16.04
CA ALA A 144 1.93 -4.19 17.10
C ALA A 144 0.43 -3.90 16.87
N ASN A 145 -0.06 -4.03 15.63
CA ASN A 145 -1.37 -3.53 15.22
C ASN A 145 -2.27 -4.58 14.56
N ARG A 146 -1.87 -5.85 14.55
CA ARG A 146 -2.59 -6.93 13.86
C ARG A 146 -4.04 -7.06 14.33
N ASN A 147 -4.29 -6.84 15.63
CA ASN A 147 -5.62 -6.88 16.23
C ASN A 147 -6.59 -5.83 15.67
N LYS A 148 -6.07 -4.76 15.03
CA LYS A 148 -6.86 -3.68 14.44
C LYS A 148 -7.49 -4.05 13.10
N TYR A 149 -7.05 -5.16 12.50
CA TYR A 149 -7.51 -5.59 11.19
C TYR A 149 -8.32 -6.90 11.30
N ALA A 150 -9.44 -6.96 10.60
CA ALA A 150 -10.19 -8.21 10.41
C ALA A 150 -9.41 -9.17 9.51
N ASN A 151 -9.65 -10.47 9.68
CA ASN A 151 -9.13 -11.46 8.73
C ASN A 151 -10.01 -11.54 7.48
#